data_AF-A0A3N6QYW4-F1
#
_entry.id   AF-A0A3N6QYW4-F1
#
_cell.length_a   1.000
_cell.length_b   1.000
_cell.length_c   1.000
_cell.angle_alpha   90.00
_cell.angle_beta   90.00
_cell.angle_gamma   90.00
#
_symmetry.space_group_name_H-M   'P 1'
#
loop_
_entity.id
_entity.type
_entity.pdbx_description
1 polymer ?
#
loop_
_entity_poly.entity_id
_entity_poly.type
_entity_poly.pdbx_seq_one_letter_code
_entity_poly.pdbx_strand_id
1 'polypeptide(L)'
;MNKELFASYAQKYQQALLDNVIPFWMQHSRAEKGGFNTCLSSDGSVYDQDKFIWLQARRVDFRDVINRLEKGVNGWRCLHGAQFLEKYVGTTMEIVFSLAPDGKH
;
A
#
# COMPACT_ATOMS: atom_id res chain seq x y z
N MET A 1 -8.08 -11.53 -33.83
CA MET A 1 -7.84 -11.11 -32.42
C MET A 1 -8.29 -9.67 -32.28
N ASN A 2 -9.29 -9.38 -31.44
CA ASN A 2 -10.04 -8.12 -31.48
C ASN A 2 -9.32 -6.99 -30.70
N LYS A 3 -8.48 -6.21 -31.38
CA LYS A 3 -7.62 -5.15 -30.77
C LYS A 3 -8.42 -4.10 -29.99
N GLU A 4 -9.59 -3.71 -30.48
CA GLU A 4 -10.45 -2.69 -29.86
C GLU A 4 -10.98 -3.16 -28.50
N LEU A 5 -11.32 -4.45 -28.39
CA LEU A 5 -11.76 -5.05 -27.13
C LEU A 5 -10.65 -5.02 -26.07
N PHE A 6 -9.40 -5.35 -26.45
CA PHE A 6 -8.26 -5.30 -25.52
C PHE A 6 -7.94 -3.86 -25.09
N ALA A 7 -8.05 -2.88 -26.00
CA ALA A 7 -7.87 -1.47 -25.66
C ALA A 7 -8.93 -0.98 -24.68
N SER A 8 -10.20 -1.36 -24.87
CA SER A 8 -11.31 -1.06 -23.95
C SER A 8 -11.06 -1.63 -22.55
N TYR A 9 -10.63 -2.90 -22.46
CA TYR A 9 -10.29 -3.49 -21.16
C TYR A 9 -9.10 -2.80 -20.49
N ALA A 10 -8.04 -2.48 -21.24
CA ALA A 10 -6.89 -1.76 -20.70
C ALA A 10 -7.30 -0.41 -20.09
N GLN A 11 -8.13 0.36 -20.79
CA GLN A 11 -8.65 1.63 -20.28
C GLN A 11 -9.49 1.45 -19.02
N LYS A 12 -10.38 0.44 -19.00
CA LYS A 12 -11.22 0.13 -17.83
C LYS A 12 -10.38 -0.19 -16.60
N TYR A 13 -9.35 -1.02 -16.73
CA TYR A 13 -8.47 -1.37 -15.60
C TYR A 13 -7.60 -0.19 -15.16
N GLN A 14 -7.12 0.63 -16.09
CA GLN A 14 -6.35 1.83 -15.76
C GLN A 14 -7.20 2.81 -14.95
N GLN A 15 -8.43 3.10 -15.37
CA GLN A 15 -9.35 3.96 -14.61
C GLN A 15 -9.69 3.37 -13.24
N ALA A 16 -10.02 2.08 -13.16
CA ALA A 16 -10.28 1.43 -11.88
C ALA A 16 -9.09 1.53 -10.92
N LEU A 17 -7.86 1.43 -11.44
CA LEU A 17 -6.64 1.54 -10.65
C LEU A 17 -6.40 2.97 -10.15
N LEU A 18 -6.44 3.95 -11.06
CA LEU A 18 -6.09 5.35 -10.79
C LEU A 18 -7.19 6.10 -10.03
N ASP A 19 -8.45 5.84 -10.34
CA ASP A 19 -9.58 6.63 -9.84
C ASP A 19 -10.25 6.00 -8.62
N ASN A 20 -10.02 4.71 -8.35
CA ASN A 20 -10.67 3.99 -7.25
C ASN A 20 -9.64 3.35 -6.30
N VAL A 21 -8.86 2.37 -6.78
CA VAL A 21 -7.98 1.58 -5.91
C VAL A 21 -6.91 2.44 -5.26
N ILE A 22 -6.14 3.22 -6.03
CA ILE A 22 -5.07 4.05 -5.49
C ILE A 22 -5.59 5.08 -4.46
N PRO A 23 -6.62 5.88 -4.80
CA PRO A 23 -7.22 6.84 -3.86
C PRO A 23 -7.71 6.20 -2.56
N PHE A 24 -8.42 5.06 -2.64
CA PHE A 24 -8.92 4.35 -1.46
C PHE A 24 -7.79 4.05 -0.47
N TRP A 25 -6.73 3.37 -0.93
CA TRP A 25 -5.62 3.03 -0.06
C TRP A 25 -4.86 4.29 0.41
N MET A 26 -4.72 5.30 -0.44
CA MET A 26 -4.06 6.55 -0.05
C MET A 26 -4.81 7.28 1.07
N GLN A 27 -6.15 7.24 1.06
CA GLN A 27 -6.99 7.91 2.03
C GLN A 27 -7.10 7.12 3.34
N HIS A 28 -7.29 5.81 3.27
CA HIS A 28 -7.71 5.00 4.42
C HIS A 28 -6.59 4.18 5.06
N SER A 29 -5.51 3.89 4.34
CA SER A 29 -4.50 2.94 4.83
C SER A 29 -3.43 3.56 5.70
N ARG A 30 -3.41 4.88 5.93
CA ARG A 30 -2.35 5.52 6.74
C ARG A 30 -2.55 5.17 8.21
N ALA A 31 -1.57 4.52 8.81
CA ALA A 31 -1.56 4.28 10.25
C ALA A 31 -0.88 5.43 11.00
N GLU A 32 -1.41 5.78 12.18
CA GLU A 32 -0.89 6.87 13.01
C GLU A 32 0.54 6.58 13.52
N LYS A 33 0.80 5.33 13.93
CA LYS A 33 2.07 4.88 14.53
C LYS A 33 3.15 4.42 13.53
N GLY A 34 3.00 4.73 12.24
CA GLY A 34 3.90 4.22 11.18
C GLY A 34 3.33 3.04 10.42
N GLY A 35 3.76 2.84 9.17
CA GLY A 35 3.23 1.78 8.31
C GLY A 35 1.78 2.02 7.84
N PHE A 36 1.13 0.95 7.42
CA PHE A 36 -0.20 0.97 6.82
C PHE A 36 -1.18 0.04 7.54
N ASN A 37 -2.42 0.49 7.70
CA ASN A 37 -3.53 -0.37 8.08
C ASN A 37 -4.00 -1.12 6.84
N THR A 38 -4.12 -2.46 6.96
CA THR A 38 -4.49 -3.33 5.83
C THR A 38 -5.85 -3.98 6.01
N CYS A 39 -6.30 -4.08 7.25
CA CYS A 39 -7.62 -4.54 7.63
C CYS A 39 -8.63 -3.38 7.58
N LEU A 40 -9.02 -3.04 6.36
CA LEU A 40 -9.97 -2.00 6.04
C LEU A 40 -11.31 -2.60 5.60
N SER A 41 -12.40 -2.10 6.15
CA SER A 41 -13.75 -2.31 5.65
C SER A 41 -13.95 -1.62 4.30
N SER A 42 -15.04 -1.95 3.60
CA SER A 42 -15.39 -1.33 2.31
C SER A 42 -15.58 0.19 2.37
N ASP A 43 -15.94 0.72 3.53
CA ASP A 43 -16.07 2.17 3.80
C ASP A 43 -14.73 2.83 4.20
N GLY A 44 -13.65 2.04 4.27
CA GLY A 44 -12.34 2.49 4.70
C GLY A 44 -12.15 2.59 6.22
N SER A 45 -13.10 2.11 7.02
CA SER A 45 -12.93 1.98 8.47
C SER A 45 -11.93 0.88 8.81
N VAL A 46 -11.07 1.13 9.80
CA VAL A 46 -10.06 0.18 10.25
C VAL A 46 -10.69 -0.72 11.31
N TYR A 47 -10.75 -2.03 11.06
CA TYR A 47 -11.28 -3.00 12.04
C TYR A 47 -10.18 -3.79 12.77
N ASP A 48 -8.96 -3.77 12.25
CA ASP A 48 -7.76 -4.32 12.91
C ASP A 48 -6.55 -3.45 12.55
N GLN A 49 -5.68 -3.23 13.55
CA GLN A 49 -4.51 -2.36 13.46
C GLN A 49 -3.19 -3.15 13.38
N ASP A 50 -3.25 -4.48 13.38
CA ASP A 50 -2.08 -5.34 13.22
C ASP A 50 -1.36 -5.08 11.89
N LYS A 51 -0.04 -5.21 11.95
CA LYS A 51 0.88 -4.85 10.89
C LYS A 51 1.47 -6.10 10.27
N PHE A 52 0.80 -6.61 9.22
CA PHE A 52 1.32 -7.70 8.41
C PHE A 52 2.51 -7.23 7.56
N ILE A 53 3.71 -7.70 7.89
CA ILE A 53 4.97 -7.18 7.32
C ILE A 53 5.04 -7.37 5.81
N TRP A 54 4.54 -8.49 5.29
CA TRP A 54 4.49 -8.74 3.85
C TRP A 54 3.64 -7.70 3.11
N LEU A 55 2.53 -7.26 3.70
CA LEU A 55 1.68 -6.25 3.10
C LEU A 55 2.29 -4.85 3.21
N GLN A 56 3.05 -4.58 4.28
CA GLN A 56 3.84 -3.35 4.39
C GLN A 56 4.86 -3.24 3.26
N ALA A 57 5.66 -4.29 3.04
CA ALA A 57 6.69 -4.32 1.99
C ALA A 57 6.08 -4.15 0.59
N ARG A 58 5.02 -4.90 0.27
CA ARG A 58 4.31 -4.76 -1.02
C ARG A 58 3.75 -3.36 -1.24
N ARG A 59 3.31 -2.68 -0.17
CA ARG A 59 2.80 -1.32 -0.27
C ARG A 59 3.92 -0.31 -0.55
N VAL A 60 5.12 -0.54 -0.02
CA VAL A 60 6.31 0.27 -0.32
C VAL A 60 6.76 0.05 -1.77
N ASP A 61 6.79 -1.18 -2.27
CA ASP A 61 7.14 -1.47 -3.68
C ASP A 61 6.17 -0.82 -4.68
N PHE A 62 4.89 -0.74 -4.30
CA PHE A 62 3.86 -0.11 -5.12
C PHE A 62 4.09 1.39 -5.35
N ARG A 63 4.97 2.03 -4.56
CA ARG A 63 5.44 3.41 -4.77
C ARG A 63 6.01 3.62 -6.17
N ASP A 64 6.84 2.69 -6.64
CA ASP A 64 7.55 2.88 -7.91
C ASP A 64 6.59 2.80 -9.10
N VAL A 65 5.52 2.01 -8.97
CA VAL A 65 4.43 1.96 -9.94
C VAL A 65 3.69 3.30 -9.98
N ILE A 66 3.31 3.85 -8.82
CA ILE A 66 2.64 5.16 -8.74
C ILE A 66 3.54 6.27 -9.30
N ASN A 67 4.82 6.30 -8.92
CA ASN A 67 5.76 7.31 -9.40
C ASN A 67 5.98 7.28 -10.92
N ARG A 68 5.86 6.10 -11.56
CA ARG A 68 5.93 5.94 -13.01
C ARG A 68 4.66 6.43 -13.71
N LEU A 69 3.51 6.31 -13.06
CA LEU A 69 2.20 6.72 -13.60
C LEU A 69 1.93 8.22 -13.40
N GLU A 70 2.29 8.76 -12.24
CA GLU A 70 2.12 10.17 -11.89
C GLU A 70 3.42 10.70 -11.27
N LYS A 71 4.18 11.49 -12.05
CA LYS A 71 5.40 12.12 -11.55
C LYS A 71 5.06 13.10 -10.43
N GLY A 72 5.40 12.75 -9.19
CA GLY A 72 5.62 13.71 -8.10
C GLY A 72 4.55 13.81 -7.01
N VAL A 73 3.44 13.08 -7.05
CA VAL A 73 2.32 13.36 -6.13
C VAL A 73 2.45 12.67 -4.76
N ASN A 74 3.10 11.50 -4.66
CA ASN A 74 2.88 10.60 -3.49
C ASN A 74 4.13 10.02 -2.81
N GLY A 75 5.32 10.50 -3.18
CA GLY A 75 6.59 9.93 -2.70
C GLY A 75 6.76 9.93 -1.17
N TRP A 76 6.18 10.92 -0.46
CA TRP A 76 6.31 11.07 0.99
C TRP A 76 5.45 10.10 1.81
N ARG A 77 4.31 9.64 1.29
CA ARG A 77 3.44 8.67 2.00
C ARG A 77 4.03 7.26 2.01
N CYS A 78 4.87 6.94 1.03
CA CYS A 78 5.56 5.66 0.96
C CYS A 78 6.78 5.58 1.88
N LEU A 79 7.39 6.73 2.21
CA LEU A 79 8.44 6.83 3.22
C LEU A 79 7.93 6.37 4.60
N HIS A 80 6.65 6.60 4.90
CA HIS A 80 6.02 6.21 6.17
C HIS A 80 6.02 4.69 6.40
N GLY A 81 5.89 3.90 5.32
CA GLY A 81 6.00 2.44 5.36
C GLY A 81 7.44 1.95 5.41
N ALA A 82 8.31 2.55 4.59
CA ALA A 82 9.73 2.20 4.56
C ALA A 82 10.41 2.44 5.92
N GLN A 83 10.13 3.58 6.56
CA GLN A 83 10.64 3.92 7.89
C GLN A 83 10.14 2.96 8.98
N PHE A 84 8.90 2.47 8.86
CA PHE A 84 8.37 1.47 9.80
C PHE A 84 9.12 0.14 9.64
N LEU A 85 9.33 -0.32 8.41
CA LEU A 85 10.07 -1.55 8.13
C LEU A 85 11.53 -1.45 8.61
N GLU A 86 12.21 -0.35 8.32
CA GLU A 86 13.58 -0.11 8.76
C GLU A 86 13.71 -0.13 10.28
N LYS A 87 12.74 0.47 10.99
CA LYS A 87 12.77 0.56 12.45
C LYS A 87 12.45 -0.75 13.17
N TYR A 88 11.49 -1.53 12.65
CA TYR A 88 10.91 -2.66 13.40
C TYR A 88 11.25 -4.03 12.83
N VAL A 89 11.61 -4.14 11.54
CA VAL A 89 12.01 -5.40 10.92
C VAL A 89 13.53 -5.48 10.80
N GLY A 90 14.21 -4.34 10.63
CA GLY A 90 15.67 -4.29 10.51
C GLY A 90 16.19 -5.05 9.28
N THR A 91 17.50 -5.34 9.27
CA THR A 91 18.19 -6.16 8.25
C THR A 91 18.24 -7.66 8.58
N THR A 92 17.61 -8.06 9.69
CA THR A 92 17.62 -9.43 10.18
C THR A 92 16.78 -10.34 9.27
N MET A 93 17.35 -11.50 8.90
CA MET A 93 16.68 -12.50 8.04
C MET A 93 15.45 -13.16 8.70
N GLU A 94 15.17 -12.87 9.97
CA GLU A 94 13.97 -13.32 10.68
C GLU A 94 12.83 -12.31 10.45
N ILE A 95 12.27 -12.34 9.24
CA ILE A 95 11.08 -11.54 8.93
C ILE A 95 9.87 -12.16 9.64
N VAL A 96 9.35 -11.42 10.61
CA VAL A 96 8.17 -11.79 11.38
C VAL A 96 6.88 -11.60 10.57
N PHE A 97 5.86 -12.42 10.82
CA PHE A 97 4.64 -12.43 10.02
C PHE A 97 3.76 -11.19 10.26
N SER A 98 3.55 -10.83 11.53
CA SER A 98 2.78 -9.67 11.95
C SER A 98 3.42 -9.00 13.17
N LEU A 99 3.14 -7.71 13.34
CA LEU A 99 3.47 -6.92 14.52
C LEU A 99 2.22 -6.23 15.06
N ALA A 100 2.19 -5.99 16.37
CA ALA A 100 1.18 -5.14 16.99
C ALA A 100 1.24 -3.70 16.43
N PRO A 101 0.23 -2.86 16.66
CA PRO A 101 0.17 -1.51 16.11
C PRO A 101 1.34 -0.60 16.51
N ASP A 102 1.99 -0.88 17.64
CA ASP A 102 3.18 -0.17 18.16
C ASP A 102 4.52 -0.79 17.72
N GLY A 103 4.49 -1.85 16.91
CA GLY A 103 5.65 -2.53 16.35
C GLY A 103 6.28 -3.58 17.26
N LYS A 104 5.58 -4.03 18.30
CA LYS A 104 6.04 -5.10 19.21
C LYS A 104 5.50 -6.48 18.80
N HIS A 105 6.18 -7.50 19.30
CA HIS A 105 5.75 -8.89 19.31
C HIS A 105 4.71 -9.17 20.39
#